data_AF-A0A7C5CC71-F1
#
_entry.id   AF-A0A7C5CC71-F1
#
_cell.length_a   1.000
_cell.length_b   1.000
_cell.length_c   1.000
_cell.angle_alpha   90.00
_cell.angle_beta   90.00
_cell.angle_gamma   90.00
#
_symmetry.space_group_name_H-M   'P 1'
#
loop_
_entity.id
_entity.type
_entity.pdbx_description
1 polymer ?
#
loop_
_entity_poly.entity_id
_entity_poly.type
_entity_poly.pdbx_seq_one_letter_code
_entity_poly.pdbx_strand_id
1 'polypeptide(L)'
;MRAMSFYYNGNEISVHNSIWGAEKVKYNGREMTSQFSVLGGVHHFEVIEDGERVVYEVRLKLSMIVGVSFSIWRNDEPLLLGADCRKREMSVSGDSDFV
;
A
#
# COMPACT_ATOMS: atom_id res chain seq x y z
N MET A 1 -0.53 -11.43 13.36
CA MET A 1 -1.05 -12.45 12.43
C MET A 1 -0.90 -11.94 11.01
N ARG A 2 -0.59 -12.81 10.05
CA ARG A 2 -0.53 -12.43 8.63
C ARG A 2 -1.96 -12.29 8.10
N ALA A 3 -2.31 -11.12 7.57
CA ALA A 3 -3.65 -10.82 7.08
C ALA A 3 -3.76 -11.01 5.56
N MET A 4 -2.73 -10.58 4.80
CA MET A 4 -2.65 -10.80 3.36
C MET A 4 -1.21 -10.96 2.89
N SER A 5 -1.05 -11.49 1.68
CA SER A 5 0.20 -11.49 0.93
C SER A 5 -0.12 -11.23 -0.53
N PHE A 6 0.64 -10.32 -1.13
CA PHE A 6 0.52 -9.92 -2.53
C PHE A 6 1.87 -10.13 -3.20
N TYR A 7 1.87 -10.85 -4.32
CA TYR A 7 3.07 -11.17 -5.07
C TYR A 7 3.07 -10.41 -6.40
N TYR A 8 4.16 -9.70 -6.66
CA TYR A 8 4.34 -8.94 -7.89
C TYR A 8 5.82 -8.90 -8.28
N ASN A 9 6.13 -9.17 -9.56
CA ASN A 9 7.50 -9.23 -10.07
C ASN A 9 8.47 -10.06 -9.21
N GLY A 10 8.01 -11.21 -8.69
CA GLY A 10 8.82 -12.09 -7.83
C GLY A 10 9.04 -11.58 -6.40
N ASN A 11 8.48 -10.43 -6.05
CA ASN A 11 8.54 -9.85 -4.71
C ASN A 11 7.22 -10.05 -3.97
N GLU A 12 7.31 -10.14 -2.65
CA GLU A 12 6.18 -10.30 -1.74
C GLU A 12 5.98 -9.04 -0.90
N ILE A 13 4.77 -8.50 -0.94
CA ILE A 13 4.27 -7.53 0.05
C ILE A 13 3.33 -8.29 0.98
N SER A 14 3.70 -8.42 2.25
CA SER A 14 2.85 -9.06 3.26
C SER A 14 2.41 -8.06 4.32
N VAL A 15 1.14 -8.14 4.66
CA VAL A 15 0.52 -7.26 5.64
C VAL A 15 0.15 -8.09 6.85
N HIS A 16 0.53 -7.60 8.03
CA HIS A 16 0.32 -8.27 9.30
C HIS A 16 -0.46 -7.33 10.20
N ASN A 17 -1.43 -7.90 10.92
CA ASN A 17 -2.22 -7.18 11.90
C ASN A 17 -2.16 -7.93 13.24
N SER A 18 -2.03 -7.22 14.35
CA SER A 18 -2.10 -7.80 15.70
C SER A 18 -3.50 -7.64 16.28
N ILE A 19 -3.88 -8.52 17.19
CA ILE A 19 -5.18 -8.43 17.90
C ILE A 19 -5.37 -7.06 18.57
N TRP A 20 -4.27 -6.37 18.87
CA TRP A 20 -4.24 -5.04 19.49
C TRP A 20 -4.19 -3.87 18.49
N GLY A 21 -4.42 -4.12 17.19
CA GLY A 21 -4.46 -3.08 16.15
C GLY A 21 -3.08 -2.62 15.65
N ALA A 22 -2.02 -3.38 15.87
CA ALA A 22 -0.72 -3.07 15.27
C ALA A 22 -0.66 -3.61 13.85
N GLU A 23 -0.56 -2.72 12.87
CA GLU A 23 -0.43 -3.00 11.44
C GLU A 23 1.04 -2.93 11.03
N LYS A 24 1.51 -3.93 10.30
CA LYS A 24 2.89 -4.02 9.81
C LYS A 24 2.89 -4.39 8.34
N VAL A 25 3.71 -3.73 7.56
CA VAL A 25 3.95 -4.08 6.15
C VAL A 25 5.37 -4.57 6.00
N LYS A 26 5.52 -5.72 5.35
CA LYS A 26 6.80 -6.34 5.06
C LYS A 26 6.99 -6.52 3.56
N TYR A 27 8.21 -6.29 3.10
CA TYR A 27 8.64 -6.52 1.73
C TYR A 27 9.69 -7.65 1.72
N ASN A 28 9.44 -8.75 1.02
CA ASN A 28 10.27 -9.96 1.02
C ASN A 28 10.67 -10.42 2.45
N GLY A 29 9.70 -10.38 3.37
CA GLY A 29 9.89 -10.75 4.77
C GLY A 29 10.54 -9.69 5.67
N ARG A 30 11.13 -8.62 5.12
CA ARG A 30 11.69 -7.50 5.88
C ARG A 30 10.60 -6.52 6.27
N GLU A 31 10.53 -6.15 7.55
CA GLU A 31 9.61 -5.11 8.02
C GLU A 31 10.00 -3.74 7.45
N MET A 32 9.06 -3.12 6.74
CA MET A 32 9.25 -1.80 6.11
C MET A 32 8.60 -0.71 6.95
N THR A 33 7.39 -0.97 7.45
CA THR A 33 6.64 -0.02 8.29
C THR A 33 5.82 -0.75 9.34
N SER A 34 5.55 -0.06 10.44
CA SER A 34 4.68 -0.51 11.53
C SER A 34 3.93 0.69 12.11
N GLN A 35 2.63 0.57 12.31
CA GLN A 35 1.82 1.60 12.97
C GLN A 35 0.67 0.96 13.76
N PHE A 36 0.13 1.70 14.73
CA PHE A 36 -1.11 1.31 15.39
C PHE A 36 -2.28 1.98 14.70
N SER A 37 -3.29 1.21 14.33
CA SER A 37 -4.53 1.74 13.79
C SER A 37 -5.72 0.88 14.21
N VAL A 38 -6.88 1.52 14.41
CA VAL A 38 -8.13 0.85 14.80
C VAL A 38 -9.05 0.63 13.59
N LEU A 39 -9.00 1.54 12.60
CA LEU A 39 -9.85 1.51 11.41
C LEU A 39 -9.06 1.25 10.12
N GLY A 40 -7.79 0.89 10.23
CA GLY A 40 -6.84 0.86 9.12
C GLY A 40 -6.04 2.14 9.00
N GLY A 41 -4.95 2.08 8.24
CA GLY A 41 -4.11 3.22 7.94
C GLY A 41 -3.33 3.06 6.66
N VAL A 42 -2.49 4.07 6.36
CA VAL A 42 -1.70 4.13 5.14
C VAL A 42 -0.23 3.93 5.47
N HIS A 43 0.42 3.02 4.77
CA HIS A 43 1.83 2.70 4.91
C HIS A 43 2.57 3.11 3.65
N HIS A 44 3.55 3.99 3.79
CA HIS A 44 4.46 4.37 2.72
C HIS A 44 5.84 3.81 2.98
N PHE A 45 6.43 3.18 1.97
CA PHE A 45 7.82 2.74 2.03
C PHE A 45 8.45 2.72 0.65
N GLU A 46 9.77 2.60 0.63
CA GLU A 46 10.54 2.61 -0.60
C GLU A 46 11.48 1.42 -0.64
N VAL A 47 11.71 0.92 -1.85
CA VAL A 47 12.65 -0.17 -2.13
C VAL A 47 13.43 0.15 -3.40
N ILE A 48 14.56 -0.52 -3.57
CA ILE A 48 15.30 -0.53 -4.84
C ILE A 48 14.93 -1.80 -5.59
N GLU A 49 14.32 -1.66 -6.76
CA GLU A 49 14.03 -2.74 -7.70
C GLU A 49 14.80 -2.47 -8.99
N ASP A 50 15.60 -3.43 -9.47
CA ASP A 50 16.37 -3.30 -10.71
C ASP A 50 17.25 -2.03 -10.82
N GLY A 51 17.69 -1.50 -9.68
CA GLY A 51 18.50 -0.28 -9.59
C GLY A 51 17.70 1.03 -9.55
N GLU A 52 16.36 0.96 -9.63
CA GLU A 52 15.47 2.11 -9.55
C GLU A 52 14.78 2.21 -8.19
N ARG A 53 14.55 3.44 -7.74
CA ARG A 53 13.79 3.71 -6.51
C ARG A 53 12.31 3.57 -6.78
N VAL A 54 11.66 2.68 -6.06
CA VAL A 54 10.23 2.39 -6.16
C VAL A 54 9.55 2.76 -4.85
N VAL A 55 8.46 3.52 -4.94
CA VAL A 55 7.63 3.94 -3.82
C VAL A 55 6.39 3.07 -3.78
N TYR A 56 6.15 2.44 -2.64
CA TYR A 56 4.94 1.69 -2.37
C TYR A 56 4.04 2.43 -1.39
N GLU A 57 2.76 2.41 -1.69
CA GLU A 57 1.70 2.81 -0.77
C GLU A 57 0.79 1.62 -0.53
N VAL A 58 0.62 1.22 0.73
CA VAL A 58 -0.28 0.15 1.14
C VAL A 58 -1.34 0.73 2.07
N ARG A 59 -2.59 0.68 1.64
CA ARG A 59 -3.73 1.11 2.45
C ARG A 59 -4.45 -0.09 3.03
N LEU A 60 -4.67 -0.02 4.32
CA LEU A 60 -5.58 -0.88 5.04
C LEU A 60 -6.80 -0.05 5.44
N LYS A 61 -7.98 -0.63 5.28
CA LYS A 61 -9.21 -0.05 5.82
C LYS A 61 -10.07 -1.15 6.40
N LEU A 62 -10.51 -0.96 7.64
CA LEU A 62 -11.49 -1.81 8.28
C LEU A 62 -12.86 -1.12 8.20
N SER A 63 -13.82 -1.79 7.59
CA SER A 63 -15.22 -1.37 7.53
C SER A 63 -16.08 -2.44 8.18
N MET A 64 -17.05 -2.03 9.00
CA MET A 64 -18.00 -2.95 9.62
C MET A 64 -18.92 -3.64 8.60
N ILE A 65 -19.13 -3.02 7.43
CA ILE A 65 -20.02 -3.51 6.38
C ILE A 65 -19.27 -4.36 5.35
N VAL A 66 -18.06 -3.90 4.96
CA VAL A 66 -17.29 -4.50 3.85
C VAL A 66 -16.18 -5.43 4.36
N GLY A 67 -15.85 -5.37 5.65
CA GLY A 67 -14.72 -6.08 6.23
C GLY A 67 -13.40 -5.34 6.03
N VAL A 68 -12.31 -6.09 5.90
CA VAL A 68 -10.97 -5.55 5.68
C VAL A 68 -10.73 -5.36 4.18
N SER A 69 -10.40 -4.14 3.78
CA SER A 69 -10.01 -3.78 2.42
C SER A 69 -8.53 -3.43 2.38
N PHE A 70 -7.84 -3.90 1.35
CA PHE A 70 -6.43 -3.63 1.11
C PHE A 70 -6.26 -3.00 -0.27
N SER A 71 -5.35 -2.05 -0.39
CA SER A 71 -5.01 -1.47 -1.69
C SER A 71 -3.53 -1.15 -1.75
N ILE A 72 -2.92 -1.38 -2.91
CA ILE A 72 -1.48 -1.30 -3.13
C ILE A 72 -1.22 -0.46 -4.38
N TRP A 73 -0.36 0.54 -4.25
CA TRP A 73 0.16 1.33 -5.35
C TRP A 73 1.68 1.19 -5.40
N ARG A 74 2.22 1.25 -6.62
CA ARG A 74 3.65 1.27 -6.93
C ARG A 74 3.90 2.47 -7.84
N ASN A 75 4.70 3.44 -7.40
CA ASN A 75 4.94 4.70 -8.12
C ASN A 75 3.63 5.35 -8.61
N ASP A 76 2.65 5.47 -7.71
CA ASP A 76 1.29 5.98 -7.97
C ASP A 76 0.41 5.16 -8.93
N GLU A 77 0.92 4.08 -9.52
CA GLU A 77 0.13 3.13 -10.29
C GLU A 77 -0.54 2.08 -9.39
N PRO A 78 -1.85 1.87 -9.50
CA PRO A 78 -2.55 0.89 -8.68
C PRO A 78 -2.21 -0.53 -9.11
N LEU A 79 -1.62 -1.32 -8.22
CA LEU A 79 -1.40 -2.76 -8.41
C LEU A 79 -2.57 -3.60 -7.89
N LEU A 80 -3.20 -3.13 -6.81
CA LEU A 80 -4.36 -3.77 -6.21
C LEU A 80 -5.32 -2.71 -5.69
N LEU A 81 -6.57 -2.75 -6.13
CA LEU A 81 -7.63 -1.89 -5.61
C LEU A 81 -8.60 -2.72 -4.78
N GLY A 82 -8.73 -2.34 -3.51
CA GLY A 82 -9.71 -2.92 -2.60
C GLY A 82 -11.08 -2.31 -2.82
N ALA A 83 -12.09 -2.88 -2.16
CA ALA A 83 -13.50 -2.54 -2.36
C ALA A 83 -13.84 -1.06 -2.06
N ASP A 84 -13.00 -0.35 -1.30
CA ASP A 84 -13.20 1.06 -0.94
C ASP A 84 -12.40 2.04 -1.83
N CYS A 85 -11.62 1.55 -2.80
CA CYS A 85 -10.84 2.43 -3.66
C CYS A 85 -11.68 3.04 -4.78
N ARG A 86 -11.88 4.36 -4.70
CA ARG A 86 -12.15 5.18 -5.89
C ARG A 86 -10.83 5.39 -6.62
N LYS A 87 -10.80 5.21 -7.95
CA LYS A 87 -9.65 5.59 -8.80
C LYS A 87 -9.23 7.01 -8.39
N ARG A 88 -7.95 7.23 -8.06
CA ARG A 88 -7.42 8.60 -8.03
C ARG A 88 -7.57 9.13 -9.44
N GLU A 89 -8.37 10.17 -9.64
CA GLU A 89 -8.22 10.99 -10.84
C GLU A 89 -6.82 11.59 -10.76
N MET A 90 -5.93 11.14 -11.64
CA MET A 90 -4.62 11.75 -11.83
C MET A 90 -4.88 13.19 -12.31
N SER A 91 -4.69 14.16 -11.44
CA SER A 91 -4.50 15.54 -11.87
C SER A 91 -3.14 15.61 -12.55
N VAL A 92 -3.13 15.43 -13.88
CA VAL A 92 -2.02 15.87 -14.72
C VAL A 92 -1.95 17.38 -14.57
N SER A 93 -1.12 17.86 -13.65
CA SER A 93 -0.67 19.26 -13.64
C SER A 93 0.62 19.32 -14.43
N GLY A 94 0.47 19.15 -15.74
CA GLY A 94 1.48 19.52 -16.70
C GLY A 94 0.86 20.59 -17.57
N ASP A 95 1.14 21.85 -17.27
CA ASP A 95 1.28 22.84 -18.32
C ASP A 95 2.49 23.71 -17.99
N SER A 96 3.42 23.65 -18.92
CA SER A 96 4.69 24.32 -18.94
C SER A 96 4.53 25.42 -19.98
N ASP A 97 4.34 26.65 -19.53
CA ASP A 97 4.41 27.82 -20.41
C ASP A 97 5.84 28.34 -20.43
N PHE A 98 6.65 27.75 -21.30
CA PHE A 98 7.75 28.47 -21.95
C PHE A 98 7.17 29.21 -23.15
N VAL A 99 7.01 30.53 -23.03
CA VAL A 99 7.09 31.50 -24.15
C VAL A 99 7.77 32.76 -23.65
#